data_AF-A0A1B7W3B1-F1
#
_entry.id   AF-A0A1B7W3B1-F1
#
_cell.length_a   1.000
_cell.length_b   1.000
_cell.length_c   1.000
_cell.angle_alpha   90.00
_cell.angle_beta   90.00
_cell.angle_gamma   90.00
#
_symmetry.space_group_name_H-M   'P 1'
#
loop_
_entity.id
_entity.type
_entity.pdbx_description
1 polymer ?
#
loop_
_entity_poly.entity_id
_entity_poly.type
_entity_poly.pdbx_seq_one_letter_code
_entity_poly.pdbx_strand_id
1 'polypeptide(L)'
;AQSAVSLTGGYELVYSSITFGGMSGGPVLDSQGRVIGIHGRTDGETAIDNNSNSKETIQLGNSLGIPVSTFLALATRLNTQAQKVETTPTPELNQQEVKSIQTAILSVDVSQGNTTASQWLERGNQLWRLRRYPEAI
;
A
#
# COMPACT_ATOMS: atom_id res chain seq x y z
N ALA A 1 15.27 23.84 -6.91
CA ALA A 1 14.71 22.81 -6.02
C ALA A 1 14.19 21.70 -6.91
N GLN A 2 14.77 20.50 -6.81
CA GLN A 2 14.39 19.37 -7.65
C GLN A 2 12.99 18.92 -7.23
N SER A 3 11.98 19.19 -8.06
CA SER A 3 10.64 18.65 -7.88
C SER A 3 10.73 17.14 -8.03
N ALA A 4 10.74 16.43 -6.90
CA ALA A 4 10.41 15.01 -6.87
C ALA A 4 9.13 14.84 -7.68
N VAL A 5 9.12 13.84 -8.57
CA VAL A 5 7.98 13.48 -9.42
C VAL A 5 6.72 13.54 -8.56
N SER A 6 5.92 14.60 -8.72
CA SER A 6 4.76 14.82 -7.87
C SER A 6 3.73 13.78 -8.27
N LEU A 7 3.61 12.74 -7.46
CA LEU A 7 2.49 11.82 -7.51
C LEU A 7 1.24 12.66 -7.24
N THR A 8 0.52 12.98 -8.32
CA THR A 8 -0.59 13.93 -8.36
C THR A 8 -1.55 13.74 -7.19
N GLY A 9 -1.86 14.82 -6.47
CA GLY A 9 -2.85 14.79 -5.37
C GLY A 9 -2.30 14.47 -3.97
N GLY A 10 -0.97 14.56 -3.76
CA GLY A 10 -0.36 14.42 -2.43
C GLY A 10 0.02 13.00 -2.03
N TYR A 11 0.07 12.08 -2.99
CA TYR A 11 0.37 10.66 -2.80
C TYR A 11 1.88 10.39 -2.81
N GLU A 12 2.62 10.99 -1.88
CA GLU A 12 4.09 11.01 -1.94
C GLU A 12 4.76 9.78 -1.30
N LEU A 13 3.99 8.89 -0.66
CA LEU A 13 4.51 7.60 -0.17
C LEU A 13 4.21 6.49 -1.18
N VAL A 14 5.24 5.76 -1.57
CA VAL A 14 5.14 4.58 -2.45
C VAL A 14 5.66 3.36 -1.70
N TYR A 15 4.90 2.27 -1.71
CA TYR A 15 5.29 1.02 -1.07
C TYR A 15 4.66 -0.19 -1.76
N SER A 16 5.25 -1.37 -1.58
CA SER A 16 4.91 -2.58 -2.34
C SER A 16 4.11 -3.60 -1.54
N SER A 17 3.53 -3.22 -0.39
CA SER A 17 2.66 -4.11 0.39
C SER A 17 1.43 -4.52 -0.42
N ILE A 18 0.93 -5.75 -0.22
CA ILE A 18 -0.35 -6.17 -0.80
C ILE A 18 -1.46 -5.33 -0.17
N THR A 19 -2.34 -4.78 -0.99
CA THR A 19 -3.49 -4.01 -0.52
C THR A 19 -4.79 -4.41 -1.22
N PHE A 20 -5.89 -4.46 -0.48
CA PHE A 20 -7.22 -4.80 -0.96
C PHE A 20 -8.15 -3.58 -0.95
N GLY A 21 -9.21 -3.67 -1.75
CA GLY A 21 -10.31 -2.70 -1.69
C GLY A 21 -10.87 -2.58 -0.27
N GLY A 22 -11.21 -1.36 0.13
CA GLY A 22 -11.70 -1.04 1.47
C GLY A 22 -10.62 -0.64 2.48
N MET A 23 -9.34 -0.70 2.14
CA MET A 23 -8.26 -0.26 3.04
C MET A 23 -7.90 1.23 2.95
N SER A 24 -8.50 1.97 2.01
CA SER A 24 -8.31 3.42 1.90
C SER A 24 -8.64 4.11 3.23
N GLY A 25 -7.75 5.01 3.67
CA GLY A 25 -7.81 5.67 4.98
C GLY A 25 -7.06 4.93 6.09
N GLY A 26 -6.60 3.69 5.86
CA GLY A 26 -5.82 2.93 6.83
C GLY A 26 -4.43 3.53 7.09
N PRO A 27 -3.86 3.34 8.29
CA PRO A 27 -2.54 3.87 8.61
C PRO A 27 -1.44 3.06 7.92
N VAL A 28 -0.42 3.76 7.43
CA VAL A 28 0.88 3.18 7.05
C VAL A 28 1.80 3.29 8.26
N LEU A 29 2.37 2.17 8.69
CA LEU A 29 3.15 2.07 9.93
C LEU A 29 4.62 1.79 9.65
N ASP A 30 5.51 2.33 10.49
CA ASP A 30 6.90 1.86 10.56
C ASP A 30 7.06 0.62 11.45
N SER A 31 8.29 0.12 11.60
CA SER A 31 8.58 -1.07 12.39
C SER A 31 8.34 -0.92 13.91
N GLN A 32 8.07 0.29 14.39
CA GLN A 32 7.71 0.56 15.79
C GLN A 32 6.20 0.79 15.96
N GLY A 33 5.41 0.60 14.89
CA GLY A 33 3.97 0.84 14.90
C GLY A 33 3.60 2.32 14.87
N ARG A 34 4.52 3.21 14.48
CA ARG A 34 4.26 4.65 14.38
C ARG A 34 3.64 4.95 13.02
N VAL A 35 2.62 5.81 13.01
CA VAL A 35 1.96 6.23 11.76
C VAL A 35 2.89 7.14 10.97
N ILE A 36 3.27 6.69 9.77
CA ILE A 36 4.10 7.45 8.82
C ILE A 36 3.30 7.98 7.62
N GLY A 37 2.06 7.51 7.45
CA GLY A 37 1.16 8.01 6.42
C GLY A 37 -0.22 7.38 6.45
N ILE A 38 -1.03 7.72 5.45
CA ILE A 38 -2.39 7.24 5.25
C ILE A 38 -2.45 6.57 3.88
N HIS A 39 -2.79 5.28 3.82
CA HIS A 39 -3.04 4.60 2.56
C HIS A 39 -4.23 5.26 1.87
N GLY A 40 -4.14 5.50 0.56
CA GLY A 40 -5.31 6.03 -0.16
C GLY A 40 -5.61 5.34 -1.46
N ARG A 41 -4.62 4.99 -2.28
CA ARG A 41 -4.86 4.34 -3.57
C ARG A 41 -3.80 3.31 -3.91
N THR A 42 -4.05 2.56 -4.96
CA THR A 42 -3.12 1.62 -5.57
C THR A 42 -2.76 2.12 -6.95
N ASP A 43 -1.54 1.84 -7.38
CA ASP A 43 -1.18 1.96 -8.80
C ASP A 43 -1.92 0.85 -9.55
N GLY A 44 -2.72 1.22 -10.54
CA GLY A 44 -3.59 0.28 -11.21
C GLY A 44 -4.06 0.75 -12.58
N GLU A 45 -4.29 -0.21 -13.46
CA GLU A 45 -4.74 0.00 -14.83
C GLU A 45 -6.17 -0.51 -14.99
N THR A 46 -6.95 0.13 -15.86
CA THR A 46 -8.31 -0.36 -16.16
C THR A 46 -8.19 -1.66 -16.95
N ALA A 47 -8.69 -2.76 -16.39
CA ALA A 47 -8.87 -3.99 -17.12
C ALA A 47 -9.86 -3.75 -18.26
N ILE A 48 -9.44 -4.04 -19.48
CA ILE A 48 -10.35 -4.05 -20.63
C ILE A 48 -10.96 -5.45 -20.71
N ASP A 49 -12.14 -5.62 -20.11
CA ASP A 49 -12.99 -6.77 -20.37
C ASP A 49 -14.06 -6.37 -21.39
N ASN A 50 -13.94 -6.89 -22.61
CA ASN A 50 -14.88 -6.61 -23.70
C ASN A 50 -16.29 -7.21 -23.46
N ASN A 51 -16.44 -8.09 -22.46
CA ASN A 51 -17.70 -8.75 -22.12
C ASN A 51 -18.32 -8.27 -20.80
N SER A 52 -17.65 -7.38 -20.07
CA SER A 52 -18.16 -6.88 -18.78
C SER A 52 -18.31 -5.36 -18.81
N ASN A 53 -19.45 -4.87 -18.33
CA ASN A 53 -19.65 -3.44 -18.11
C ASN A 53 -18.87 -2.91 -16.89
N SER A 54 -18.14 -3.78 -16.17
CA SER A 54 -17.31 -3.40 -15.03
C SER A 54 -15.93 -2.92 -15.51
N LYS A 55 -15.62 -1.64 -15.27
CA LYS A 55 -14.26 -1.11 -15.35
C LYS A 55 -13.50 -1.51 -14.09
N GLU A 56 -13.10 -2.77 -14.02
CA GLU A 56 -12.27 -3.24 -12.90
C GLU A 56 -10.85 -2.71 -13.07
N THR A 57 -10.25 -2.19 -11.99
CA THR A 57 -8.85 -1.77 -11.99
C THR A 57 -8.00 -2.91 -11.44
N ILE A 58 -6.96 -3.30 -12.19
CA ILE A 58 -5.95 -4.28 -11.76
C ILE A 58 -4.81 -3.50 -11.11
N GLN A 59 -4.46 -3.84 -9.87
CA GLN A 59 -3.30 -3.28 -9.19
C GLN A 59 -2.02 -3.83 -9.83
N LEU A 60 -1.11 -2.93 -10.22
CA LEU A 60 0.13 -3.32 -10.88
C LEU A 60 1.24 -3.71 -9.89
N GLY A 61 1.26 -3.11 -8.70
CA GLY A 61 2.18 -3.55 -7.65
C GLY A 61 2.51 -2.52 -6.57
N ASN A 62 2.29 -1.24 -6.85
CA ASN A 62 2.52 -0.19 -5.86
C ASN A 62 1.22 0.21 -5.16
N SER A 63 1.38 0.60 -3.91
CA SER A 63 0.38 1.30 -3.12
C SER A 63 0.90 2.70 -2.82
N LEU A 64 -0.04 3.63 -2.80
CA LEU A 64 0.22 5.05 -2.70
C LEU A 64 -0.46 5.61 -1.45
N GLY A 65 0.32 6.34 -0.66
CA GLY A 65 -0.12 6.95 0.58
C GLY A 65 0.21 8.44 0.66
N ILE A 66 -0.52 9.13 1.53
CA ILE A 66 -0.28 10.53 1.87
C ILE A 66 0.63 10.54 3.12
N PRO A 67 1.78 11.22 3.10
CA PRO A 67 2.67 11.29 4.25
C PRO A 67 2.00 11.90 5.49
N VAL A 68 2.37 11.44 6.68
CA VAL A 68 1.86 12.02 7.95
C VAL A 68 2.24 13.50 8.10
N SER A 69 3.33 13.95 7.46
CA SER A 69 3.73 15.36 7.42
C SER A 69 2.66 16.26 6.79
N THR A 70 1.86 15.75 5.85
CA THR A 70 0.70 16.47 5.31
C THR A 70 -0.33 16.77 6.39
N PHE A 71 -0.66 15.77 7.23
CA PHE A 71 -1.56 15.98 8.37
C PHE A 71 -0.97 16.96 9.38
N LEU A 72 0.31 16.84 9.73
CA LEU A 72 0.96 17.74 10.68
C LEU A 72 0.93 19.20 10.19
N ALA A 73 1.19 19.44 8.90
CA ALA A 73 1.11 20.77 8.30
C ALA A 73 -0.32 21.34 8.32
N LEU A 74 -1.33 20.51 8.09
CA LEU A 74 -2.74 20.92 8.16
C LEU A 74 -3.18 21.19 9.60
N ALA A 75 -2.76 20.36 10.56
CA ALA A 75 -3.09 20.51 11.97
C ALA A 75 -2.66 21.90 12.48
N THR A 76 -1.42 22.30 12.18
CA THR A 76 -0.92 23.64 12.49
C THR A 76 -1.78 24.75 11.89
N ARG A 77 -2.22 24.62 10.63
CA ARG A 77 -3.07 25.63 9.97
C ARG A 77 -4.48 25.72 10.57
N LEU A 78 -5.00 24.60 11.06
CA LEU A 78 -6.33 24.51 11.66
C LEU A 78 -6.33 24.82 13.16
N ASN A 79 -5.20 25.28 13.73
CA ASN A 79 -5.02 25.49 15.16
C ASN A 79 -5.38 24.25 16.00
N THR A 80 -5.11 23.06 15.46
CA THR A 80 -5.22 21.79 16.18
C THR A 80 -3.84 21.18 16.38
N GLN A 81 -3.71 20.27 17.35
CA GLN A 81 -2.44 19.69 17.73
C GLN A 81 -2.54 18.17 17.76
N ALA A 82 -1.55 17.51 17.18
CA ALA A 82 -1.35 16.08 17.39
C ALA A 82 -0.93 15.85 18.86
N GLN A 83 -1.56 14.90 19.53
CA GLN A 83 -1.31 14.66 20.96
C GLN A 83 0.09 14.12 21.25
N LYS A 84 0.67 13.35 20.32
CA LYS A 84 2.01 12.75 20.45
C LYS A 84 2.68 12.64 19.09
N VAL A 85 3.76 13.39 18.88
CA VAL A 85 4.58 13.31 17.66
C VAL A 85 5.93 12.74 18.02
N GLU A 86 6.20 11.54 17.52
CA GLU A 86 7.51 10.90 17.66
C GLU A 86 8.46 11.45 16.59
N THR A 87 9.62 11.94 17.01
CA THR A 87 10.64 12.53 16.11
C THR A 87 11.97 11.77 16.12
N THR A 88 12.05 10.72 16.94
CA THR A 88 13.22 9.85 16.99
C THR A 88 13.33 9.02 15.70
N PRO A 89 14.55 8.79 15.18
CA PRO A 89 14.75 7.85 14.07
C PRO A 89 14.21 6.46 14.42
N THR A 90 13.65 5.75 13.45
CA THR A 90 13.27 4.34 13.63
C THR A 90 14.53 3.52 13.92
N PRO A 91 14.54 2.65 14.95
CA PRO A 91 15.66 1.75 15.20
C PRO A 91 15.94 0.85 13.98
N GLU A 92 17.21 0.53 13.75
CA GLU A 92 17.57 -0.46 12.73
C GLU A 92 17.08 -1.85 13.14
N LEU A 93 16.59 -2.60 12.15
CA LEU A 93 16.09 -3.95 12.36
C LEU A 93 17.23 -4.96 12.37
N ASN A 94 17.22 -5.86 13.34
CA ASN A 94 18.10 -7.01 13.33
C ASN A 94 17.60 -8.09 12.35
N GLN A 95 18.44 -9.08 12.05
CA GLN A 95 18.12 -10.13 11.06
C GLN A 95 16.86 -10.93 11.42
N GLN A 96 16.60 -11.16 12.71
CA GLN A 96 15.42 -11.90 13.17
C GLN A 96 14.13 -11.08 12.98
N GLU A 97 14.18 -9.78 13.21
CA GLU A 97 13.05 -8.87 12.97
C GLU A 97 12.75 -8.76 11.48
N VAL A 98 13.79 -8.58 10.65
CA VAL A 98 13.64 -8.57 9.18
C VAL A 98 12.99 -9.87 8.70
N LYS A 99 13.45 -11.02 9.19
CA LYS A 99 12.88 -12.32 8.81
C LYS A 99 11.43 -12.47 9.26
N SER A 100 11.09 -12.00 10.46
CA SER A 100 9.72 -12.01 10.97
C SER A 100 8.78 -11.16 10.10
N ILE A 101 9.21 -9.94 9.74
CA ILE A 101 8.45 -9.04 8.86
C ILE A 101 8.28 -9.65 7.47
N GLN A 102 9.35 -10.20 6.88
CA GLN A 102 9.28 -10.86 5.58
C GLN A 102 8.31 -12.05 5.61
N THR A 103 8.36 -12.87 6.66
CA THR A 103 7.46 -14.02 6.82
C THR A 103 6.01 -13.56 6.87
N ALA A 104 5.70 -12.52 7.65
CA ALA A 104 4.35 -11.97 7.75
C ALA A 104 3.83 -11.39 6.43
N ILE A 105 4.70 -10.71 5.66
CA ILE A 105 4.35 -10.20 4.33
C ILE A 105 4.05 -11.35 3.37
N LEU A 106 4.88 -12.39 3.36
CA LEU A 106 4.73 -13.53 2.44
C LEU A 106 3.56 -14.45 2.81
N SER A 107 3.07 -14.41 4.05
CA SER A 107 1.92 -15.20 4.52
C SER A 107 0.56 -14.55 4.26
N VAL A 108 0.50 -13.41 3.55
CA VAL A 108 -0.78 -12.76 3.22
C VAL A 108 -1.67 -13.71 2.43
N ASP A 109 -2.92 -13.85 2.88
CA ASP A 109 -3.92 -14.65 2.20
C ASP A 109 -4.40 -13.97 0.91
N VAL A 110 -4.60 -14.76 -0.13
CA VAL A 110 -5.08 -14.32 -1.44
C VAL A 110 -6.32 -15.11 -1.77
N SER A 111 -7.44 -14.41 -1.96
CA SER A 111 -8.75 -15.03 -2.22
C SER A 111 -8.72 -15.98 -3.42
N GLN A 112 -9.22 -17.21 -3.21
CA GLN A 112 -9.26 -18.31 -4.19
C GLN A 112 -10.66 -18.54 -4.81
N GLY A 113 -11.64 -17.67 -4.57
CA GLY A 113 -13.01 -17.85 -5.06
C GLY A 113 -13.17 -17.82 -6.59
N ASN A 114 -14.36 -18.19 -7.09
CA ASN A 114 -14.74 -18.00 -8.51
C ASN A 114 -14.63 -16.52 -8.89
N THR A 115 -14.01 -16.22 -10.03
CA THR A 115 -13.50 -14.87 -10.28
C THR A 115 -13.52 -14.52 -11.78
N THR A 116 -13.63 -13.23 -12.11
CA THR A 116 -13.55 -12.69 -13.48
C THR A 116 -12.12 -12.79 -14.04
N ALA A 117 -11.93 -12.60 -15.34
CA ALA A 117 -10.58 -12.63 -15.94
C ALA A 117 -9.64 -11.56 -15.34
N SER A 118 -10.16 -10.36 -15.08
CA SER A 118 -9.45 -9.27 -14.39
C SER A 118 -9.04 -9.65 -12.97
N GLN A 119 -9.92 -10.33 -12.22
CA GLN A 119 -9.58 -10.80 -10.88
C GLN A 119 -8.59 -11.97 -10.89
N TRP A 120 -8.58 -12.81 -11.93
CA TRP A 120 -7.52 -13.81 -12.14
C TRP A 120 -6.16 -13.17 -12.37
N LEU A 121 -6.10 -12.11 -13.19
CA LEU A 121 -4.86 -11.34 -13.40
C LEU A 121 -4.37 -10.70 -12.10
N GLU A 122 -5.26 -10.07 -11.33
CA GLU A 122 -4.94 -9.51 -10.02
C GLU A 122 -4.41 -10.59 -9.06
N ARG A 123 -5.08 -11.74 -8.96
CA ARG A 123 -4.65 -12.88 -8.15
C ARG A 123 -3.26 -13.35 -8.54
N GLY A 124 -3.01 -13.57 -9.83
CA GLY A 124 -1.70 -13.98 -10.34
C GLY A 124 -0.61 -12.99 -9.95
N ASN A 125 -0.87 -11.68 -10.11
CA ASN A 125 0.06 -10.63 -9.69
C ASN A 125 0.35 -10.68 -8.18
N GLN A 126 -0.68 -10.81 -7.35
CA GLN A 126 -0.53 -10.89 -5.88
C GLN A 126 0.30 -12.11 -5.48
N LEU A 127 -0.01 -13.30 -6.00
CA LEU A 127 0.72 -14.54 -5.72
C LEU A 127 2.17 -14.44 -6.18
N TRP A 128 2.43 -13.84 -7.34
CA TRP A 128 3.78 -13.59 -7.83
C TRP A 128 4.57 -12.66 -6.90
N ARG A 129 3.98 -11.56 -6.45
CA ARG A 129 4.59 -10.62 -5.47
C ARG A 129 4.85 -11.28 -4.12
N LEU A 130 4.04 -12.27 -3.74
CA LEU A 130 4.19 -13.10 -2.55
C LEU A 130 5.15 -14.28 -2.73
N ARG A 131 5.83 -14.39 -3.88
CA ARG A 131 6.75 -15.50 -4.22
C ARG A 131 6.09 -16.88 -4.26
N ARG A 132 4.77 -16.92 -4.39
CA ARG A 132 3.95 -18.13 -4.56
C ARG A 132 3.82 -18.46 -6.04
N TYR A 133 4.95 -18.53 -6.74
CA TYR A 133 5.00 -18.66 -8.20
C TYR A 133 4.21 -19.85 -8.76
N PRO A 134 4.23 -21.05 -8.15
CA PRO A 134 3.45 -22.19 -8.65
C PRO A 134 1.93 -21.98 -8.57
N GLU A 135 1.46 -21.05 -7.75
CA GLU A 135 0.03 -20.74 -7.60
C GLU A 135 -0.41 -19.57 -8.50
N ALA A 136 0.54 -18.86 -9.12
CA ALA A 136 0.30 -17.66 -9.91
C ALA A 136 -0.06 -17.94 -11.39
N ILE A 137 -0.34 -19.20 -11.75
CA ILE A 137 -0.55 -19.70 -13.13
C ILE A 137 -1.90 -20.39 -13.29
#